data_AF-A0A7S3BMU2-F1
#
_entry.id   AF-A0A7S3BMU2-F1
#
_cell.length_a   1.000
_cell.length_b   1.000
_cell.length_c   1.000
_cell.angle_alpha   90.00
_cell.angle_beta   90.00
_cell.angle_gamma   90.00
#
_symmetry.space_group_name_H-M   'P 1'
#
loop_
_entity.id
_entity.type
_entity.pdbx_description
1 polymer ?
#
loop_
_entity_poly.entity_id
_entity_poly.type
_entity_poly.pdbx_seq_one_letter_code
_entity_poly.pdbx_strand_id
1 'polypeptide(L)'
;FRSQLPEAHKSRDSHDIVLLCTGCHASLVGPYASHRAGLFREHGIDADTASCVNDAHLARLRSAGRALRGKHAAKLPPSRRAELESILMDHFQVDSVTDSLITAALAVQVSTRREDWTAPESRLMSSLLALHDPDERRAALRALQVGWRRTFVEALRPTHLPGGWCVDHDGFEHGTSKAGVS
;
A
#
# COMPACT_ATOMS: atom_id res chain seq x y z
N PHE A 1 6.69 -2.32 6.53
CA PHE A 1 8.16 -2.31 6.70
C PHE A 1 8.65 -2.97 7.97
N ARG A 2 8.22 -2.58 9.19
CA ARG A 2 8.76 -3.16 10.45
C ARG A 2 8.76 -4.69 10.50
N SER A 3 7.71 -5.35 9.99
CA SER A 3 7.64 -6.82 9.93
C SER A 3 8.73 -7.47 9.07
N GLN A 4 9.26 -6.74 8.08
CA GLN A 4 10.24 -7.22 7.11
C GLN A 4 11.70 -7.02 7.56
N LEU A 5 11.96 -6.14 8.54
CA LEU A 5 13.32 -5.87 9.02
C LEU A 5 13.97 -7.12 9.66
N PRO A 6 15.30 -7.29 9.58
CA PRO A 6 15.99 -8.31 10.38
C PRO A 6 15.83 -8.06 11.88
N GLU A 7 15.94 -9.12 12.69
CA GLU A 7 15.69 -9.01 14.15
C GLU A 7 16.65 -8.02 14.84
N ALA A 8 17.90 -7.95 14.40
CA ALA A 8 18.88 -6.97 14.87
C ALA A 8 18.47 -5.51 14.64
N HIS A 9 17.54 -5.26 13.71
CA HIS A 9 16.96 -3.94 13.43
C HIS A 9 15.50 -3.80 13.93
N LYS A 10 14.97 -4.83 14.60
CA LYS A 10 13.66 -4.84 15.26
C LYS A 10 13.75 -4.64 16.77
N SER A 11 14.97 -4.69 17.34
CA SER A 11 15.23 -4.57 18.77
C SER A 11 14.55 -3.34 19.37
N ARG A 12 14.19 -3.49 20.65
CA ARG A 12 13.21 -2.72 21.45
C ARG A 12 13.60 -1.27 21.72
N ASP A 13 14.02 -0.53 20.71
CA ASP A 13 14.29 0.87 20.92
C ASP A 13 12.95 1.62 20.87
N SER A 14 12.45 1.88 22.07
CA SER A 14 11.23 2.63 22.34
C SER A 14 11.22 4.05 21.74
N HIS A 15 12.37 4.53 21.20
CA HIS A 15 12.48 5.88 20.64
C HIS A 15 11.63 6.08 19.38
N ASP A 16 11.29 5.04 18.63
CA ASP A 16 10.45 5.18 17.41
C ASP A 16 8.95 5.02 17.68
N ILE A 17 8.54 4.82 18.94
CA ILE A 17 7.13 4.72 19.33
C ILE A 17 6.65 6.07 19.83
N VAL A 18 5.89 6.78 19.00
CA VAL A 18 5.24 8.04 19.36
C VAL A 18 3.72 7.87 19.34
N LEU A 19 3.05 8.27 20.44
CA LEU A 19 1.60 8.32 20.49
C LEU A 19 1.10 9.55 19.73
N LEU A 20 0.18 9.34 18.79
CA LEU A 20 -0.40 10.40 17.98
C LEU A 20 -1.90 10.51 18.24
N CYS A 21 -2.42 11.73 18.25
CA CYS A 21 -3.87 11.93 18.16
C CYS A 21 -4.37 11.56 16.75
N THR A 22 -5.67 11.38 16.61
CA THR A 22 -6.30 11.03 15.33
C THR A 22 -6.04 12.07 14.24
N GLY A 23 -5.96 13.36 14.59
CA GLY A 23 -5.61 14.44 13.67
C GLY A 23 -4.18 14.33 13.13
N CYS A 24 -3.19 14.18 14.01
CA CYS A 24 -1.80 13.99 13.60
C CYS A 24 -1.62 12.70 12.79
N HIS A 25 -2.28 11.61 13.19
CA HIS A 25 -2.26 10.37 12.41
C HIS A 25 -2.83 10.58 11.00
N ALA A 26 -3.96 11.27 10.86
CA ALA A 26 -4.56 11.57 9.56
C ALA A 26 -3.65 12.44 8.69
N SER A 27 -3.01 13.47 9.27
CA SER A 27 -2.07 14.35 8.55
C SER A 27 -0.85 13.62 8.02
N LEU A 28 -0.44 12.50 8.63
CA LEU A 28 0.69 11.68 8.17
C LEU A 28 0.35 10.73 7.01
N VAL A 29 -0.93 10.39 6.80
CA VAL A 29 -1.32 9.39 5.79
C VAL A 29 -0.79 9.75 4.39
N GLY A 30 -0.98 11.00 3.98
CA GLY A 30 -0.52 11.50 2.67
C GLY A 30 1.00 11.56 2.52
N PRO A 31 1.72 12.24 3.43
CA PRO A 31 3.19 12.26 3.43
C PRO A 31 3.83 10.88 3.45
N TYR A 32 3.33 9.95 4.28
CA TYR A 32 3.83 8.58 4.33
C TYR A 32 3.55 7.80 3.06
N ALA A 33 2.36 7.96 2.46
CA ALA A 33 2.05 7.34 1.18
C ALA A 33 2.97 7.87 0.06
N SER A 34 3.26 9.18 0.08
CA SER A 34 4.13 9.84 -0.90
C SER A 34 5.60 9.38 -0.76
N HIS A 35 6.12 9.36 0.47
CA HIS A 35 7.46 8.85 0.75
C HIS A 35 7.59 7.36 0.36
N ARG A 36 6.60 6.54 0.68
CA ARG A 36 6.56 5.12 0.27
C ARG A 36 6.61 4.97 -1.26
N ALA A 37 5.83 5.76 -1.98
CA ALA A 37 5.81 5.73 -3.44
C ALA A 37 7.16 6.16 -4.04
N GLY A 38 7.82 7.16 -3.42
CA GLY A 38 9.18 7.57 -3.78
C GLY A 38 10.18 6.43 -3.64
N LEU A 39 10.22 5.78 -2.47
CA LEU A 39 11.08 4.61 -2.24
C LEU A 39 10.85 3.50 -3.27
N PHE A 40 9.60 3.18 -3.60
CA PHE A 40 9.34 2.16 -4.62
C PHE A 40 9.82 2.57 -6.01
N ARG A 41 9.69 3.85 -6.38
CA ARG A 41 10.17 4.35 -7.67
C ARG A 41 11.69 4.33 -7.75
N GLU A 42 12.37 4.82 -6.71
CA GLU A 42 13.84 4.84 -6.63
C GLU A 42 14.46 3.44 -6.77
N HIS A 43 13.73 2.41 -6.34
CA HIS A 43 14.15 1.01 -6.43
C HIS A 43 13.48 0.20 -7.57
N GLY A 44 12.72 0.85 -8.47
CA GLY A 44 12.10 0.18 -9.63
C GLY A 44 11.00 -0.84 -9.30
N ILE A 45 10.26 -0.63 -8.21
CA ILE A 45 9.22 -1.54 -7.67
C ILE A 45 7.79 -1.09 -8.01
N ASP A 46 7.64 0.12 -8.55
CA ASP A 46 6.37 0.84 -8.69
C ASP A 46 5.40 0.29 -9.75
N ALA A 47 5.87 -0.52 -10.69
CA ALA A 47 5.05 -1.06 -11.78
C ALA A 47 3.98 -2.09 -11.33
N ASP A 48 4.24 -2.91 -10.31
CA ASP A 48 3.41 -4.06 -9.95
C ASP A 48 3.11 -4.15 -8.45
N THR A 49 2.59 -3.07 -7.89
CA THR A 49 2.30 -3.01 -6.45
C THR A 49 0.99 -3.68 -6.05
N ALA A 50 0.07 -3.90 -7.01
CA ALA A 50 -1.23 -4.49 -6.76
C ALA A 50 -1.16 -6.02 -6.61
N SER A 51 -1.69 -6.55 -5.50
CA SER A 51 -1.77 -7.99 -5.22
C SER A 51 -2.79 -8.75 -6.07
N CYS A 52 -3.71 -8.01 -6.67
CA CYS A 52 -4.74 -8.56 -7.53
C CYS A 52 -4.73 -7.87 -8.90
N VAL A 53 -5.12 -8.62 -9.92
CA VAL A 53 -5.45 -8.07 -11.24
C VAL A 53 -6.96 -7.98 -11.33
N ASN A 54 -7.46 -6.84 -11.79
CA ASN A 54 -8.87 -6.70 -12.12
C ASN A 54 -9.05 -6.98 -13.60
N ASP A 55 -9.90 -7.96 -13.91
CA ASP A 55 -10.33 -8.19 -15.27
C ASP A 55 -11.29 -7.06 -15.69
N ALA A 56 -10.83 -6.22 -16.62
CA ALA A 56 -11.58 -5.07 -17.10
C ALA A 56 -12.89 -5.47 -17.78
N HIS A 57 -12.91 -6.62 -18.46
CA HIS A 57 -14.11 -7.14 -19.11
C HIS A 57 -15.14 -7.57 -18.06
N LEU A 58 -14.74 -8.38 -17.09
CA LEU A 58 -15.62 -8.83 -16.01
C LEU A 58 -16.07 -7.65 -15.11
N ALA A 59 -15.23 -6.63 -14.93
CA ALA A 59 -15.59 -5.40 -14.23
C ALA A 59 -16.73 -4.66 -14.96
N ARG A 60 -16.61 -4.51 -16.29
CA ARG A 60 -17.66 -3.90 -17.13
C ARG A 60 -18.94 -4.74 -17.10
N LEU A 61 -18.85 -6.05 -17.23
CA LEU A 61 -19.98 -6.98 -17.15
C LEU A 61 -20.72 -6.84 -15.82
N ARG A 62 -19.99 -6.87 -14.70
CA ARG A 62 -20.59 -6.72 -13.37
C ARG A 62 -21.20 -5.35 -13.16
N SER A 63 -20.58 -4.30 -13.69
CA SER A 63 -21.12 -2.93 -13.67
C SER A 63 -22.44 -2.85 -14.44
N ALA A 64 -22.51 -3.46 -15.62
CA ALA A 64 -23.72 -3.52 -16.43
C ALA A 64 -24.84 -4.27 -15.72
N GLY A 65 -24.55 -5.45 -15.15
CA GLY A 65 -25.51 -6.18 -14.33
C GLY A 65 -26.03 -5.37 -13.14
N ARG A 66 -25.15 -4.60 -12.47
CA ARG A 66 -25.57 -3.71 -11.35
C ARG A 66 -26.52 -2.62 -11.81
N ALA A 67 -26.24 -2.00 -12.96
CA ALA A 67 -27.08 -0.95 -13.51
C ALA A 67 -28.46 -1.49 -13.94
N LEU A 68 -28.50 -2.67 -14.57
CA LEU A 68 -29.74 -3.33 -15.00
C LEU A 68 -30.59 -3.84 -13.82
N ARG A 69 -29.97 -4.22 -12.69
CA ARG A 69 -30.69 -4.62 -11.46
C ARG A 69 -30.99 -3.48 -10.50
N GLY A 70 -30.35 -2.33 -10.67
CA GLY A 70 -30.36 -1.25 -9.69
C GLY A 70 -31.73 -0.59 -9.51
N LYS A 71 -31.89 0.17 -8.42
CA LYS A 71 -33.12 0.92 -8.08
C LYS A 71 -33.61 1.84 -9.20
N HIS A 72 -32.72 2.30 -10.08
CA HIS A 72 -33.01 3.21 -11.18
C HIS A 72 -33.08 2.52 -12.55
N ALA A 73 -33.07 1.17 -12.60
CA ALA A 73 -33.09 0.42 -13.85
C ALA A 73 -34.30 0.76 -14.74
N ALA A 74 -35.48 1.00 -14.14
CA ALA A 74 -36.69 1.41 -14.86
C ALA A 74 -36.61 2.83 -15.44
N LYS A 75 -35.67 3.67 -14.97
CA LYS A 75 -35.46 5.04 -15.44
C LYS A 75 -34.30 5.14 -16.43
N LEU A 76 -33.65 4.02 -16.79
CA LEU A 76 -32.58 4.02 -17.77
C LEU A 76 -33.14 4.42 -19.14
N PRO A 77 -32.49 5.36 -19.86
CA PRO A 77 -32.82 5.62 -21.26
C PRO A 77 -32.75 4.32 -22.08
N PRO A 78 -33.66 4.10 -23.05
CA PRO A 78 -33.69 2.88 -23.85
C PRO A 78 -32.35 2.56 -24.53
N SER A 79 -31.67 3.58 -25.04
CA SER A 79 -30.33 3.44 -25.64
C SER A 79 -29.29 2.92 -24.66
N ARG A 80 -29.28 3.44 -23.42
CA ARG A 80 -28.35 3.00 -22.38
C ARG A 80 -28.67 1.59 -21.90
N ARG A 81 -29.95 1.24 -21.80
CA ARG A 81 -30.36 -0.13 -21.46
C ARG A 81 -29.85 -1.12 -22.51
N ALA A 82 -30.06 -0.85 -23.79
CA ALA A 82 -29.61 -1.71 -24.88
C ALA A 82 -28.08 -1.90 -24.90
N GLU A 83 -27.31 -0.84 -24.63
CA GLU A 83 -25.85 -0.91 -24.52
C GLU A 83 -25.42 -1.85 -23.36
N LEU A 84 -26.04 -1.70 -22.19
CA LEU A 84 -25.74 -2.55 -21.03
C LEU A 84 -26.13 -4.00 -21.27
N GLU A 85 -27.28 -4.24 -21.91
CA GLU A 85 -27.73 -5.57 -22.29
C GLU A 85 -26.77 -6.20 -23.31
N SER A 86 -26.26 -5.42 -24.27
CA SER A 86 -25.26 -5.88 -25.26
C SER A 86 -23.98 -6.38 -24.61
N ILE A 87 -23.53 -5.78 -23.50
CA ILE A 87 -22.36 -6.26 -22.75
C ILE A 87 -22.61 -7.67 -22.17
N LEU A 88 -23.82 -7.92 -21.65
CA LEU A 88 -24.19 -9.23 -21.11
C LEU A 88 -24.37 -10.25 -22.24
N MET A 89 -25.04 -9.87 -23.33
CA MET A 89 -25.27 -10.71 -24.50
C MET A 89 -23.95 -11.14 -25.16
N ASP A 90 -23.00 -10.22 -25.32
CA ASP A 90 -21.67 -10.51 -25.84
C ASP A 90 -20.88 -11.44 -24.90
N HIS A 91 -20.94 -11.23 -23.58
CA HIS A 91 -20.22 -12.11 -22.66
C HIS A 91 -20.82 -13.53 -22.60
N PHE A 92 -22.15 -13.65 -22.55
CA PHE A 92 -22.84 -14.94 -22.42
C PHE A 92 -23.15 -15.60 -23.77
N GLN A 93 -22.89 -14.92 -24.89
CA GLN A 93 -23.16 -15.37 -26.26
C GLN A 93 -24.65 -15.74 -26.46
N VAL A 94 -25.54 -14.81 -26.13
CA VAL A 94 -27.00 -14.98 -26.20
C VAL A 94 -27.67 -13.79 -26.89
N ASP A 95 -28.86 -14.00 -27.44
CA ASP A 95 -29.63 -12.96 -28.14
C ASP A 95 -30.55 -12.12 -27.21
N SER A 96 -30.74 -12.54 -25.96
CA SER A 96 -31.54 -11.79 -24.99
C SER A 96 -31.04 -11.96 -23.56
N VAL A 97 -31.16 -10.89 -22.77
CA VAL A 97 -30.77 -10.88 -21.35
C VAL A 97 -31.94 -11.31 -20.48
N THR A 98 -31.66 -12.22 -19.54
CA THR A 98 -32.60 -12.67 -18.53
C THR A 98 -32.12 -12.28 -17.12
N ASP A 99 -33.03 -12.32 -16.14
CA ASP A 99 -32.68 -12.04 -14.73
C ASP A 99 -31.64 -13.02 -14.16
N SER A 100 -31.59 -14.25 -14.68
CA SER A 100 -30.57 -15.24 -14.30
C SER A 100 -29.19 -14.82 -14.80
N LEU A 101 -29.08 -14.29 -16.02
CA LEU A 101 -27.83 -13.77 -16.57
C LEU A 101 -27.37 -12.50 -15.86
N ILE A 102 -28.30 -11.62 -15.48
CA ILE A 102 -27.99 -10.46 -14.63
C ILE A 102 -27.42 -10.91 -13.28
N THR A 103 -28.01 -11.96 -12.70
CA THR A 103 -27.51 -12.54 -11.44
C THR A 103 -26.14 -13.18 -11.61
N ALA A 104 -25.89 -13.90 -12.70
CA ALA A 104 -24.58 -14.46 -13.04
C ALA A 104 -23.52 -13.37 -13.23
N ALA A 105 -23.84 -12.30 -13.96
CA ALA A 105 -22.98 -11.12 -14.13
C ALA A 105 -22.64 -10.43 -12.80
N LEU A 106 -23.46 -10.61 -11.77
CA LEU A 106 -23.21 -10.02 -10.46
C LEU A 106 -22.36 -10.90 -9.55
N ALA A 107 -22.31 -12.19 -9.84
CA ALA A 107 -21.53 -13.19 -9.12
C ALA A 107 -20.10 -13.38 -9.66
N VAL A 108 -19.80 -12.91 -10.88
CA VAL A 108 -18.45 -13.05 -11.47
C VAL A 108 -17.35 -12.47 -10.57
N GLN A 109 -16.28 -13.23 -10.45
CA GLN A 109 -15.06 -12.83 -9.78
C GLN A 109 -14.26 -11.89 -10.68
N VAL A 110 -14.38 -10.59 -10.42
CA VAL A 110 -13.71 -9.53 -11.19
C VAL A 110 -12.22 -9.41 -10.87
N SER A 111 -11.80 -9.87 -9.69
CA SER A 111 -10.44 -9.71 -9.19
C SER A 111 -9.84 -11.06 -8.86
N THR A 112 -8.68 -11.35 -9.44
CA THR A 112 -7.91 -12.57 -9.16
C THR A 112 -6.62 -12.18 -8.47
N ARG A 113 -6.25 -12.93 -7.43
CA ARG A 113 -4.97 -12.74 -6.75
C ARG A 113 -3.86 -13.20 -7.69
N ARG A 114 -2.82 -12.40 -7.85
CA ARG A 114 -1.62 -12.78 -8.60
C ARG A 114 -0.88 -13.89 -7.84
N GLU A 115 -0.61 -15.01 -8.49
CA GLU A 115 0.04 -16.18 -7.87
C GLU A 115 1.46 -15.84 -7.38
N ASP A 116 2.28 -15.19 -8.21
CA ASP A 116 3.66 -14.83 -7.88
C ASP A 116 3.80 -13.45 -7.22
N TRP A 117 2.74 -12.93 -6.61
CA TRP A 117 2.81 -11.60 -6.02
C TRP A 117 3.58 -11.58 -4.70
N THR A 118 4.62 -10.74 -4.69
CA THR A 118 5.36 -10.38 -3.49
C THR A 118 5.12 -8.91 -3.17
N ALA A 119 4.80 -8.64 -1.90
CA ALA A 119 4.56 -7.29 -1.41
C ALA A 119 5.74 -6.36 -1.79
N PRO A 120 5.47 -5.15 -2.31
CA PRO A 120 6.50 -4.15 -2.62
C PRO A 120 7.50 -3.94 -1.49
N GLU A 121 7.03 -3.90 -0.25
CA GLU A 121 7.86 -3.73 0.94
C GLU A 121 8.82 -4.91 1.15
N SER A 122 8.36 -6.14 0.88
CA SER A 122 9.19 -7.33 0.95
C SER A 122 10.24 -7.32 -0.15
N ARG A 123 9.87 -6.96 -1.39
CA ARG A 123 10.82 -6.83 -2.51
C ARG A 123 11.90 -5.79 -2.22
N LEU A 124 11.52 -4.62 -1.72
CA LEU A 124 12.47 -3.58 -1.30
C LEU A 124 13.43 -4.13 -0.23
N MET A 125 12.88 -4.73 0.83
CA MET A 125 13.69 -5.28 1.90
C MET A 125 14.66 -6.37 1.41
N SER A 126 14.18 -7.32 0.59
CA SER A 126 15.02 -8.36 -0.01
C SER A 126 16.15 -7.77 -0.84
N SER A 127 15.87 -6.72 -1.63
CA SER A 127 16.90 -6.02 -2.41
C SER A 127 17.95 -5.37 -1.51
N LEU A 128 17.55 -4.67 -0.45
CA LEU A 128 18.48 -4.07 0.51
C LEU A 128 19.33 -5.12 1.23
N LEU A 129 18.73 -6.24 1.63
CA LEU A 129 19.43 -7.31 2.32
C LEU A 129 20.38 -8.12 1.42
N ALA A 130 20.15 -8.09 0.10
CA ALA A 130 21.00 -8.74 -0.89
C ALA A 130 22.26 -7.94 -1.25
N LEU A 131 22.42 -6.71 -0.74
CA LEU A 131 23.65 -5.94 -0.91
C LEU A 131 24.83 -6.72 -0.30
N HIS A 132 25.89 -6.90 -1.10
CA HIS A 132 27.04 -7.73 -0.71
C HIS A 132 27.86 -7.06 0.40
N ASP A 133 28.16 -5.77 0.24
CA ASP A 133 28.92 -5.00 1.22
C ASP A 133 28.09 -4.80 2.50
N PRO A 134 28.58 -5.29 3.67
CA PRO A 134 27.90 -5.10 4.95
C PRO A 134 27.70 -3.64 5.36
N ASP A 135 28.62 -2.75 5.02
CA ASP A 135 28.55 -1.34 5.38
C ASP A 135 27.57 -0.60 4.48
N GLU A 136 27.57 -0.89 3.19
CA GLU A 136 26.55 -0.39 2.24
C GLU A 136 25.14 -0.85 2.66
N ARG A 137 24.98 -2.12 3.01
CA ARG A 137 23.71 -2.68 3.50
C ARG A 137 23.24 -1.97 4.77
N ARG A 138 24.16 -1.76 5.73
CA ARG A 138 23.84 -1.05 6.98
C ARG A 138 23.45 0.40 6.69
N ALA A 139 24.18 1.08 5.83
CA ALA A 139 23.89 2.45 5.43
C ALA A 139 22.52 2.57 4.74
N ALA A 140 22.17 1.63 3.85
CA ALA A 140 20.89 1.62 3.16
C ALA A 140 19.71 1.36 4.11
N LEU A 141 19.84 0.41 5.04
CA LEU A 141 18.83 0.16 6.08
C LEU A 141 18.65 1.37 7.00
N ARG A 142 19.75 2.05 7.36
CA ARG A 142 19.71 3.30 8.13
C ARG A 142 19.01 4.41 7.35
N ALA A 143 19.36 4.60 6.08
CA ALA A 143 18.74 5.61 5.22
C ALA A 143 17.22 5.40 5.11
N LEU A 144 16.77 4.15 5.01
CA LEU A 144 15.35 3.81 5.04
C LEU A 144 14.68 4.28 6.34
N GLN A 145 15.26 4.01 7.52
CA GLN A 145 14.72 4.45 8.81
C GLN A 145 14.70 5.98 8.95
N VAL A 146 15.81 6.63 8.59
CA VAL A 146 15.97 8.09 8.62
C VAL A 146 14.93 8.77 7.73
N GLY A 147 14.66 8.23 6.54
CA GLY A 147 13.64 8.76 5.63
C GLY A 147 12.24 8.83 6.26
N TRP A 148 11.85 7.77 6.98
CA TRP A 148 10.58 7.74 7.71
C TRP A 148 10.54 8.76 8.85
N ARG A 149 11.60 8.85 9.66
CA ARG A 149 11.69 9.82 10.77
C ARG A 149 11.69 11.26 10.27
N ARG A 150 12.40 11.53 9.16
CA ARG A 150 12.42 12.85 8.53
C ARG A 150 11.04 13.24 8.02
N THR A 151 10.37 12.33 7.30
CA THR A 151 9.00 12.55 6.81
C THR A 151 8.04 12.88 7.97
N PHE A 152 8.19 12.19 9.10
CA PHE A 152 7.40 12.45 10.31
C PHE A 152 7.58 13.88 10.84
N VAL A 153 8.82 14.33 11.03
CA VAL A 153 9.12 15.67 11.57
C VAL A 153 8.72 16.77 10.59
N GLU A 154 8.97 16.58 9.30
CA GLU A 154 8.63 17.56 8.27
C GLU A 154 7.12 17.75 8.15
N ALA A 155 6.36 16.65 8.22
CA ALA A 155 4.91 16.67 8.08
C ALA A 155 4.19 17.20 9.33
N LEU A 156 4.62 16.81 10.53
CA LEU A 156 3.92 17.18 11.77
C LEU A 156 4.51 18.38 12.50
N ARG A 157 5.79 18.71 12.25
CA ARG A 157 6.53 19.77 12.95
C ARG A 157 6.28 19.73 14.47
N PRO A 158 6.51 18.58 15.13
CA PRO A 158 6.19 18.43 16.54
C PRO A 158 7.02 19.41 17.39
N THR A 159 6.39 20.04 18.37
CA THR A 159 7.07 20.94 19.32
C THR A 159 7.77 20.19 20.45
N HIS A 160 7.33 18.97 20.75
CA HIS A 160 7.91 18.11 21.78
C HIS A 160 7.98 16.66 21.30
N LEU A 161 9.10 15.99 21.54
CA LEU A 161 9.30 14.56 21.30
C LEU A 161 9.92 13.89 22.53
N PRO A 162 9.72 12.58 22.71
CA PRO A 162 10.34 11.84 23.81
C PRO A 162 11.87 11.95 23.78
N GLY A 163 12.49 11.92 24.97
CA GLY A 163 13.96 11.87 25.08
C GLY A 163 14.52 10.66 24.32
N GLY A 164 15.60 10.89 23.56
CA GLY A 164 16.20 9.86 22.69
C GLY A 164 15.63 9.79 21.27
N TRP A 165 14.50 10.49 20.98
CA TRP A 165 14.02 10.61 19.62
C TRP A 165 14.96 11.50 18.81
N CYS A 166 15.56 10.96 17.75
CA CYS A 166 16.41 11.70 16.82
C CYS A 166 16.24 11.14 15.41
N VAL A 167 16.17 12.04 14.41
CA VAL A 167 16.09 11.64 12.99
C VAL A 167 17.26 10.72 12.62
N ASP A 168 18.46 11.10 13.04
CA ASP A 168 19.72 10.44 12.67
C ASP A 168 20.18 9.39 13.70
N HIS A 169 19.28 8.87 14.54
CA HIS A 169 19.66 7.83 15.50
C HIS A 169 20.11 6.53 14.80
N ASP A 170 21.25 5.98 15.20
CA ASP A 170 21.89 4.83 14.53
C ASP A 170 21.34 3.46 14.97
N GLY A 171 20.48 3.40 15.99
CA GLY A 171 19.87 2.16 16.50
C GLY A 171 20.88 1.17 17.13
N PHE A 172 22.14 1.58 17.25
CA PHE A 172 23.19 0.89 17.98
C PHE A 172 23.68 1.82 19.08
N GLU A 173 23.12 1.71 20.28
CA GLU A 173 23.82 2.22 21.45
C GLU A 173 25.13 1.43 21.57
N HIS A 174 26.26 2.10 21.33
CA HIS A 174 27.54 1.63 21.82
C HIS A 174 27.45 1.68 23.34
N GLY A 175 27.20 0.53 23.96
CA GLY A 175 27.41 0.39 25.39
C GLY A 175 28.91 0.52 25.68
N THR A 176 29.39 1.72 26.01
CA THR A 176 30.65 1.93 26.75
C THR A 176 30.65 3.23 27.58
N SER A 177 30.56 3.02 28.90
CA SER A 177 31.28 3.66 30.02
C SER A 177 31.50 5.19 30.12
N LYS A 178 30.94 5.74 31.21
CA LYS A 178 31.50 6.63 32.26
C LYS A 178 32.55 7.69 31.88
N ALA A 179 32.27 8.97 32.20
CA ALA A 179 33.11 9.85 33.05
C ALA A 179 32.52 11.27 33.25
N GLY A 180 32.26 11.65 34.51
CA GLY A 180 32.77 12.88 35.14
C GLY A 180 32.17 14.27 34.86
N VAL A 181 31.78 14.92 35.98
CA VAL A 181 31.87 16.36 36.32
C VAL A 181 30.78 17.26 35.70
N SER A 182 29.97 18.01 36.47
CA SER A 182 30.25 18.77 37.71
C SER A 182 29.19 18.56 38.79
#